data_AF-A0A9W4NKT8-F1
#
_entry.id   AF-A0A9W4NKT8-F1
#
_cell.length_a   1.000
_cell.length_b   1.000
_cell.length_c   1.000
_cell.angle_alpha   90.00
_cell.angle_beta   90.00
_cell.angle_gamma   90.00
#
_symmetry.space_group_name_H-M   'P 1'
#
loop_
_entity.id
_entity.type
_entity.pdbx_description
1 polymer ?
#
loop_
_entity_poly.entity_id
_entity_poly.type
_entity_poly.pdbx_seq_one_letter_code
_entity_poly.pdbx_strand_id
1 'polypeptide(L)'
;MFIMQTQNPNLSLPDPFLIRTYFRLAASLHLFHVEESIAEGWPSSQLFSLSTKAQRNLRYLWHFVPKVIRLQCFRVLIMIGKRLYPPSFTGYMHRLPFGIYAKECYRAPRNEGEALRLVEQYTSIPSPLCVDEYQANNPILIMTTVPGQTLDQVYHRLSYPQRAQLSKDLRNILTQLRRIPNQTSHAFGNTHGGPLNDHRLPSGTRGPFDLISEFNAYLIHMCVSDETKEKISKIHARQYRSLFTHADLHPSNIIIDHGRLSGIVDWESSGFYPEYWEFTKIMYGVQGYAAIEPIMRDVFTEDSSYEEELAAEKLLWYDTPFGI
;
A
#
# COMPACT_ATOMS: atom_id res chain seq x y z
N MET A 1 -26.99 -2.78 -15.42
CA MET A 1 -28.03 -1.79 -15.01
C MET A 1 -28.12 -1.89 -13.49
N PHE A 2 -27.80 -0.83 -12.76
CA PHE A 2 -27.86 -0.89 -11.29
C PHE A 2 -29.33 -0.91 -10.85
N ILE A 3 -29.74 -1.96 -10.15
CA ILE A 3 -31.06 -2.04 -9.54
C ILE A 3 -30.86 -1.64 -8.08
N MET A 4 -31.35 -0.46 -7.71
CA MET A 4 -31.33 0.00 -6.31
C MET A 4 -32.54 -0.60 -5.60
N GLN A 5 -32.31 -1.24 -4.46
CA GLN A 5 -33.36 -1.83 -3.63
C GLN A 5 -33.08 -1.49 -2.16
N THR A 6 -34.15 -1.34 -1.38
CA THR A 6 -34.07 -1.13 0.08
C THR A 6 -35.02 -2.10 0.75
N GLN A 7 -34.60 -2.66 1.89
CA GLN A 7 -35.49 -3.43 2.78
C GLN A 7 -36.33 -2.51 3.67
N ASN A 8 -35.97 -1.22 3.76
CA ASN A 8 -36.70 -0.23 4.53
C ASN A 8 -37.64 0.56 3.61
N PRO A 9 -38.98 0.40 3.74
CA PRO A 9 -39.96 1.05 2.88
C PRO A 9 -40.06 2.57 3.10
N ASN A 10 -39.53 3.08 4.22
CA ASN A 10 -39.53 4.52 4.54
C ASN A 10 -38.31 5.25 3.97
N LEU A 11 -37.36 4.53 3.38
CA LEU A 11 -36.17 5.11 2.76
C LEU A 11 -36.45 5.41 1.28
N SER A 12 -36.51 6.69 0.93
CA SER A 12 -36.57 7.11 -0.47
C SER A 12 -35.27 6.73 -1.16
N LEU A 13 -35.35 5.86 -2.16
CA LEU A 13 -34.20 5.52 -2.99
C LEU A 13 -33.80 6.72 -3.87
N PRO A 14 -32.51 6.88 -4.18
CA PRO A 14 -32.07 7.88 -5.16
C PRO A 14 -32.79 7.72 -6.49
N ASP A 15 -33.10 8.83 -7.15
CA ASP A 15 -33.72 8.80 -8.47
C ASP A 15 -32.79 8.14 -9.50
N PRO A 16 -33.18 7.03 -10.15
CA PRO A 16 -32.32 6.31 -11.09
C PRO A 16 -31.93 7.15 -12.32
N PHE A 17 -32.79 8.06 -12.76
CA PHE A 17 -32.51 8.94 -13.89
C PHE A 17 -31.46 9.99 -13.50
N LEU A 18 -31.55 10.59 -12.31
CA LEU A 18 -30.55 11.53 -11.80
C LEU A 18 -29.19 10.86 -11.62
N ILE A 19 -29.14 9.66 -11.02
CA ILE A 19 -27.89 8.90 -10.89
C ILE A 19 -27.27 8.61 -12.26
N ARG A 20 -28.08 8.16 -13.22
CA ARG A 20 -27.59 7.87 -14.57
C ARG A 20 -27.08 9.12 -15.28
N THR A 21 -27.77 10.24 -15.10
CA THR A 21 -27.39 11.53 -15.68
C THR A 21 -26.07 12.02 -15.07
N TYR A 22 -25.96 11.98 -13.74
CA TYR A 22 -24.74 12.31 -13.02
C TYR A 22 -23.57 11.42 -13.47
N PHE A 23 -23.75 10.10 -13.53
CA PHE A 23 -22.72 9.17 -13.98
C PHE A 23 -22.22 9.51 -15.39
N ARG A 24 -23.12 9.81 -16.33
CA ARG A 24 -22.74 10.19 -17.70
C ARG A 24 -21.94 11.48 -17.73
N LEU A 25 -22.38 12.51 -17.01
CA LEU A 25 -21.66 13.79 -16.94
C LEU A 25 -20.29 13.61 -16.29
N ALA A 26 -20.21 12.91 -15.16
CA ALA A 26 -18.95 12.63 -14.47
C ALA A 26 -17.98 11.82 -15.35
N ALA A 27 -18.47 10.81 -16.06
CA ALA A 27 -17.67 10.01 -16.98
C ALA A 27 -17.15 10.86 -18.16
N SER A 28 -17.99 11.72 -18.75
CA SER A 28 -17.56 12.64 -19.81
C SER A 28 -16.51 13.64 -19.32
N LEU A 29 -16.71 14.27 -18.17
CA LEU A 29 -15.74 15.19 -17.57
C LEU A 29 -14.42 14.48 -17.26
N HIS A 30 -14.48 13.25 -16.75
CA HIS A 30 -13.29 12.44 -16.52
C HIS A 30 -12.54 12.13 -17.82
N LEU A 31 -13.24 11.78 -18.90
CA LEU A 31 -12.61 11.54 -20.21
C LEU A 31 -11.94 12.80 -20.77
N PHE A 32 -12.57 13.97 -20.68
CA PHE A 32 -11.93 15.23 -21.08
C PHE A 32 -10.68 15.51 -20.25
N HIS A 33 -10.74 15.33 -18.93
CA HIS A 33 -9.58 15.47 -18.05
C HIS A 33 -8.44 14.49 -18.43
N VAL A 34 -8.78 13.26 -18.81
CA VAL A 34 -7.81 12.25 -19.27
C VAL A 34 -7.18 12.67 -20.60
N GLU A 35 -7.96 13.15 -21.57
CA GLU A 35 -7.46 13.63 -22.86
C GLU A 35 -6.51 14.82 -22.69
N GLU A 36 -6.90 15.82 -21.89
CA GLU A 36 -6.05 16.98 -21.54
C GLU A 36 -4.77 16.50 -20.85
N SER A 37 -4.89 15.62 -19.87
CA SER A 37 -3.75 15.05 -19.14
C SER A 37 -2.76 14.30 -20.02
N ILE A 38 -3.25 13.59 -21.04
CA ILE A 38 -2.41 12.91 -22.03
C ILE A 38 -1.73 13.94 -22.94
N ALA A 39 -2.46 14.97 -23.38
CA ALA A 39 -1.93 16.03 -24.24
C ALA A 39 -0.84 16.87 -23.55
N GLU A 40 -0.98 17.14 -22.25
CA GLU A 40 0.03 17.81 -21.42
C GLU A 40 1.33 17.00 -21.27
N GLY A 41 1.27 15.67 -21.42
CA GLY A 41 2.41 14.78 -21.21
C GLY A 41 2.77 14.61 -19.74
N TRP A 42 4.04 14.35 -19.43
CA TRP A 42 4.50 14.22 -18.04
C TRP A 42 4.90 15.59 -17.47
N PRO A 43 4.51 15.91 -16.22
CA PRO A 43 4.89 17.18 -15.61
C PRO A 43 6.42 17.26 -15.49
N SER A 44 6.96 18.48 -15.56
CA SER A 44 8.39 18.71 -15.41
C SER A 44 8.90 18.13 -14.08
N SER A 45 10.09 17.54 -14.12
CA SER A 45 10.74 17.02 -12.92
C SER A 45 10.82 18.09 -11.82
N GLN A 46 10.78 17.66 -10.57
CA GLN A 46 11.08 18.56 -9.46
C GLN A 46 12.44 19.22 -9.71
N LEU A 47 12.49 20.55 -9.60
CA LEU A 47 13.69 21.37 -9.87
C LEU A 47 14.91 20.94 -9.04
N PHE A 48 14.70 20.19 -7.96
CA PHE A 48 15.74 19.65 -7.12
C PHE A 48 15.37 18.23 -6.67
N SER A 49 16.14 17.24 -7.12
CA SER A 49 16.08 15.85 -6.63
C SER A 49 17.48 15.40 -6.26
N LEU A 50 17.64 14.96 -5.01
CA LEU A 50 18.90 14.39 -4.54
C LEU A 50 18.95 12.92 -4.93
N SER A 51 20.08 12.46 -5.47
CA SER A 51 20.29 11.03 -5.73
C SER A 51 20.19 10.22 -4.44
N THR A 52 19.78 8.95 -4.52
CA THR A 52 19.66 8.06 -3.34
C THR A 52 20.97 8.00 -2.54
N LYS A 53 22.13 8.01 -3.22
CA LYS A 53 23.45 8.05 -2.57
C LYS A 53 23.66 9.35 -1.81
N ALA A 54 23.29 10.49 -2.38
CA ALA A 54 23.37 11.78 -1.70
C ALA A 54 22.42 11.82 -0.48
N GLN A 55 21.19 11.32 -0.62
CA GLN A 55 20.24 11.24 0.50
C GLN A 55 20.78 10.36 1.64
N ARG A 56 21.35 9.18 1.33
CA ARG A 56 21.99 8.29 2.31
C ARG A 56 23.15 8.96 3.04
N ASN A 57 24.02 9.66 2.31
CA ASN A 57 25.14 10.39 2.90
C ASN A 57 24.67 11.54 3.79
N LEU A 58 23.67 12.31 3.35
CA LEU A 58 23.09 13.38 4.15
C LEU A 58 22.44 12.84 5.41
N ARG A 59 21.67 11.74 5.31
CA ARG A 59 21.12 11.04 6.48
C ARG A 59 22.24 10.61 7.42
N TYR A 60 23.30 9.98 6.92
CA TYR A 60 24.43 9.55 7.75
C TYR A 60 25.08 10.74 8.48
N LEU A 61 25.35 11.84 7.76
CA LEU A 61 25.92 13.06 8.35
C LEU A 61 24.98 13.69 9.37
N TRP A 62 23.67 13.68 9.10
CA TRP A 62 22.65 14.21 10.01
C TRP A 62 22.65 13.50 11.36
N HIS A 63 22.97 12.21 11.41
CA HIS A 63 23.02 11.46 12.67
C HIS A 63 24.19 11.83 13.60
N PHE A 64 25.19 12.59 13.14
CA PHE A 64 26.18 13.22 14.04
C PHE A 64 25.61 14.39 14.83
N VAL A 65 24.48 14.96 14.41
CA VAL A 65 23.79 16.01 15.14
C VAL A 65 23.07 15.39 16.36
N PRO A 66 23.28 15.94 17.58
CA PRO A 66 22.62 15.45 18.78
C PRO A 66 21.10 15.33 18.63
N LYS A 67 20.52 14.23 19.16
CA LYS A 67 19.09 13.92 19.03
C LYS A 67 18.19 15.10 19.43
N VAL A 68 18.50 15.79 20.53
CA VAL A 68 17.73 16.95 21.00
C VAL A 68 17.65 18.04 19.93
N ILE A 69 18.76 18.32 19.23
CA ILE A 69 18.79 19.32 18.16
C ILE A 69 17.98 18.84 16.96
N ARG A 70 18.15 17.58 16.53
CA ARG A 70 17.38 16.99 15.42
C ARG A 70 15.88 17.09 15.66
N LEU A 71 15.41 16.78 16.88
CA LEU A 71 14.01 16.89 17.25
C LEU A 71 13.46 18.31 17.16
N GLN A 72 14.23 19.30 17.63
CA GLN A 72 13.80 20.70 17.52
C GLN A 72 13.75 21.14 16.05
N CYS A 73 14.73 20.74 15.23
CA CYS A 73 14.70 20.99 13.79
C CYS A 73 13.44 20.40 13.14
N PHE A 74 13.09 19.14 13.41
CA PHE A 74 11.88 18.53 12.84
C PHE A 74 10.59 19.20 13.29
N ARG A 75 10.49 19.62 14.56
CA ARG A 75 9.33 20.38 15.04
C ARG A 75 9.15 21.69 14.29
N VAL A 76 10.23 22.42 14.06
CA VAL A 76 10.22 23.66 13.25
C VAL A 76 9.85 23.35 11.80
N LEU A 77 10.42 22.30 11.20
CA LEU A 77 10.11 21.90 9.82
C LEU A 77 8.66 21.50 9.64
N ILE A 78 8.06 20.79 10.61
CA ILE A 78 6.63 20.45 10.59
C ILE A 78 5.76 21.71 10.65
N MET A 79 6.12 22.68 11.48
CA MET A 79 5.42 23.97 11.54
C MET A 79 5.52 24.73 10.22
N ILE A 80 6.70 24.78 9.61
CA ILE A 80 6.92 25.39 8.30
C ILE A 80 6.12 24.65 7.22
N GLY A 81 6.17 23.31 7.22
CA GLY A 81 5.46 22.46 6.26
C GLY A 81 3.95 22.70 6.25
N LYS A 82 3.35 22.81 7.44
CA LYS A 82 1.92 23.15 7.61
C LYS A 82 1.53 24.52 7.03
N ARG A 83 2.49 25.44 6.86
CA ARG A 83 2.26 26.76 6.24
C ARG A 83 2.53 26.76 4.75
N LEU A 84 3.49 25.96 4.27
CA LEU A 84 3.94 25.95 2.88
C LEU A 84 3.12 25.00 1.99
N TYR A 85 2.56 23.95 2.56
CA TYR A 85 1.91 22.88 1.80
C TYR A 85 0.47 22.66 2.28
N PRO A 86 -0.45 22.29 1.38
CA PRO A 86 -1.80 21.91 1.76
C PRO A 86 -1.76 20.67 2.68
N PRO A 87 -2.76 20.52 3.58
CA PRO A 87 -2.86 19.34 4.42
C PRO A 87 -3.04 18.08 3.57
N SER A 88 -2.49 16.96 4.03
CA SER A 88 -2.77 15.66 3.40
C SER A 88 -4.23 15.27 3.64
N PHE A 89 -4.77 14.45 2.76
CA PHE A 89 -6.13 13.90 2.90
C PHE A 89 -6.35 13.18 4.23
N THR A 90 -5.35 12.43 4.70
CA THR A 90 -5.41 11.67 5.96
C THR A 90 -5.18 12.51 7.21
N GLY A 91 -4.61 13.71 7.09
CA GLY A 91 -4.14 14.51 8.20
C GLY A 91 -2.88 14.00 8.90
N TYR A 92 -2.44 12.77 8.64
CA TYR A 92 -1.30 12.11 9.30
C TYR A 92 0.02 12.23 8.55
N MET A 93 0.01 12.81 7.35
CA MET A 93 1.20 13.03 6.53
C MET A 93 1.46 14.52 6.39
N HIS A 94 2.66 14.95 6.74
CA HIS A 94 3.09 16.34 6.65
C HIS A 94 4.27 16.46 5.70
N ARG A 95 4.03 17.12 4.56
CA ARG A 95 5.11 17.50 3.64
C ARG A 95 5.96 18.56 4.31
N LEU A 96 7.27 18.40 4.25
CA LEU A 96 8.24 19.34 4.80
C LEU A 96 9.16 19.86 3.70
N PRO A 97 9.87 20.99 3.95
CA PRO A 97 10.97 21.42 3.08
C PRO A 97 12.04 20.32 2.89
N PHE A 98 12.88 20.47 1.87
CA PHE A 98 14.02 19.59 1.56
C PHE A 98 13.66 18.15 1.12
N GLY A 99 12.42 17.92 0.70
CA GLY A 99 12.03 16.63 0.13
C GLY A 99 11.94 15.53 1.19
N ILE A 100 11.45 15.86 2.38
CA ILE A 100 11.14 14.90 3.44
C ILE A 100 9.67 15.03 3.89
N TYR A 101 9.14 13.95 4.45
CA TYR A 101 7.82 13.87 5.06
C TYR A 101 7.93 13.51 6.53
N ALA A 102 6.99 14.00 7.33
CA ALA A 102 6.69 13.45 8.66
C ALA A 102 5.36 12.69 8.60
N LYS A 103 5.37 11.43 9.00
CA LYS A 103 4.17 10.59 9.14
C LYS A 103 3.91 10.32 10.62
N GLU A 104 2.67 10.50 11.05
CA GLU A 104 2.21 10.02 12.36
C GLU A 104 1.81 8.54 12.26
N CYS A 105 2.55 7.66 12.93
CA CYS A 105 2.38 6.22 12.84
C CYS A 105 1.51 5.69 14.00
N TYR A 106 0.19 5.72 13.82
CA TYR A 106 -0.77 5.27 14.84
C TYR A 106 -0.98 3.77 14.87
N ARG A 107 -1.15 3.16 13.69
CA ARG A 107 -1.66 1.79 13.54
C ARG A 107 -0.60 0.73 13.85
N ALA A 108 0.58 0.91 13.30
CA ALA A 108 1.73 0.04 13.51
C ALA A 108 2.96 0.89 13.88
N PRO A 109 3.04 1.39 15.14
CA PRO A 109 4.20 2.12 15.62
C PRO A 109 5.49 1.36 15.28
N ARG A 110 6.51 2.08 14.80
CA ARG A 110 7.84 1.54 14.45
C ARG A 110 7.90 0.59 13.25
N ASN A 111 6.81 -0.08 12.85
CA ASN A 111 6.87 -1.11 11.81
C ASN A 111 7.32 -0.57 10.45
N GLU A 112 6.80 0.58 10.03
CA GLU A 112 7.15 1.18 8.74
C GLU A 112 8.63 1.57 8.66
N GLY A 113 9.20 2.17 9.71
CA GLY A 113 10.61 2.54 9.72
C GLY A 113 11.53 1.33 9.66
N GLU A 114 11.21 0.25 10.37
CA GLU A 114 11.95 -1.02 10.30
C GLU A 114 11.78 -1.70 8.92
N ALA A 115 10.58 -1.66 8.32
CA ALA A 115 10.35 -2.15 6.97
C ALA A 115 11.22 -1.42 5.94
N LEU A 116 11.26 -0.08 6.00
CA LEU A 116 12.12 0.72 5.12
C LEU A 116 13.61 0.38 5.31
N ARG A 117 14.06 0.12 6.54
CA ARG A 117 15.44 -0.31 6.81
C ARG A 117 15.75 -1.68 6.21
N LEU A 118 14.84 -2.65 6.34
CA LEU A 118 15.00 -3.99 5.73
C LEU A 118 15.05 -3.90 4.20
N VAL A 119 14.14 -3.14 3.59
CA VAL A 119 14.10 -2.91 2.15
C VAL A 119 15.40 -2.26 1.67
N GLU A 120 15.87 -1.23 2.38
CA GLU A 120 17.13 -0.57 2.07
C GLU A 120 18.34 -1.51 2.17
N GLN A 121 18.36 -2.39 3.17
CA GLN A 121 19.48 -3.29 3.46
C GLN A 121 19.57 -4.44 2.47
N TYR A 122 18.44 -5.03 2.10
CA TYR A 122 18.41 -6.30 1.36
C TYR A 122 18.05 -6.16 -0.12
N THR A 123 17.63 -4.98 -0.57
CA THR A 123 17.11 -4.80 -1.94
C THR A 123 17.62 -3.53 -2.60
N SER A 124 17.40 -3.41 -3.91
CA SER A 124 17.56 -2.17 -4.67
C SER A 124 16.23 -1.49 -4.97
N ILE A 125 15.15 -1.88 -4.26
CA ILE A 125 13.81 -1.32 -4.47
C ILE A 125 13.83 0.16 -4.11
N PRO A 126 13.40 1.04 -5.02
CA PRO A 126 13.26 2.45 -4.69
C PRO A 126 12.10 2.63 -3.71
N SER A 127 12.42 3.16 -2.53
CA SER A 127 11.49 3.40 -1.43
C SER A 127 11.96 4.63 -0.63
N PRO A 128 11.09 5.25 0.19
CA PRO A 128 11.50 6.28 1.13
C PRO A 128 12.66 5.80 2.02
N LEU A 129 13.64 6.66 2.27
CA LEU A 129 14.63 6.35 3.30
C LEU A 129 14.05 6.75 4.66
N CYS A 130 14.04 5.83 5.62
CA CYS A 130 13.83 6.18 7.02
C CYS A 130 14.97 7.11 7.46
N VAL A 131 14.66 8.38 7.72
CA VAL A 131 15.61 9.43 8.10
C VAL A 131 15.77 9.50 9.61
N ASP A 132 14.67 9.49 10.35
CA ASP A 132 14.66 9.50 11.82
C ASP A 132 13.30 9.05 12.36
N GLU A 133 13.28 8.63 13.62
CA GLU A 133 12.05 8.23 14.31
C GLU A 133 12.07 8.77 15.74
N TYR A 134 10.92 9.30 16.19
CA TYR A 134 10.82 9.80 17.55
C TYR A 134 9.41 9.73 18.12
N GLN A 135 9.36 9.61 19.45
CA GLN A 135 8.13 9.68 20.21
C GLN A 135 7.78 11.14 20.49
N ALA A 136 6.61 11.57 20.00
CA ALA A 136 5.92 12.78 20.44
C ALA A 136 4.64 12.37 21.19
N ASN A 137 3.53 13.09 20.98
CA ASN A 137 2.21 12.58 21.40
C ASN A 137 1.92 11.23 20.71
N ASN A 138 2.29 11.13 19.43
CA ASN A 138 2.28 9.90 18.64
C ASN A 138 3.69 9.61 18.11
N PRO A 139 3.99 8.36 17.72
CA PRO A 139 5.22 8.02 17.01
C PRO A 139 5.26 8.77 15.67
N ILE A 140 6.37 9.46 15.40
CA ILE A 140 6.60 10.17 14.15
C ILE A 140 7.76 9.54 13.40
N LEU A 141 7.51 9.16 12.15
CA LEU A 141 8.51 8.73 11.19
C LEU A 141 8.86 9.90 10.29
N ILE A 142 10.15 10.23 10.20
CA ILE A 142 10.68 11.15 9.18
C ILE A 142 11.29 10.32 8.06
N MET A 143 10.87 10.58 6.83
CA MET A 143 11.36 9.86 5.65
C MET A 143 11.55 10.75 4.44
N THR A 144 12.33 10.30 3.45
CA THR A 144 12.48 11.04 2.18
C THR A 144 11.27 10.88 1.26
N THR A 145 11.07 11.86 0.40
CA THR A 145 10.07 11.82 -0.66
C THR A 145 10.54 10.94 -1.83
N VAL A 146 9.62 10.14 -2.37
CA VAL A 146 9.79 9.52 -3.70
C VAL A 146 9.22 10.48 -4.76
N PRO A 147 9.99 10.86 -5.80
CA PRO A 147 9.51 11.78 -6.82
C PRO A 147 8.47 11.11 -7.72
N GLY A 148 7.48 11.86 -8.18
CA GLY A 148 6.44 11.39 -9.10
C GLY A 148 5.03 11.54 -8.55
N GLN A 149 4.11 10.82 -9.17
CA GLN A 149 2.68 10.79 -8.84
C GLN A 149 2.21 9.34 -8.69
N THR A 150 1.12 9.12 -7.97
CA THR A 150 0.62 7.77 -7.71
C THR A 150 0.02 7.12 -8.97
N LEU A 151 0.12 5.79 -9.08
CA LEU A 151 -0.32 5.06 -10.28
C LEU A 151 -1.82 5.22 -10.55
N ASP A 152 -2.65 5.24 -9.51
CA ASP A 152 -4.09 5.49 -9.63
C ASP A 152 -4.41 6.83 -10.30
N GLN A 153 -3.60 7.86 -10.06
CA GLN A 153 -3.78 9.19 -10.63
C GLN A 153 -3.29 9.26 -12.08
N VAL A 154 -2.18 8.60 -12.41
CA VAL A 154 -1.49 8.79 -13.71
C VAL A 154 -1.53 7.59 -14.64
N TYR A 155 -2.25 6.52 -14.29
CA TYR A 155 -2.36 5.31 -15.12
C TYR A 155 -2.74 5.63 -16.58
N HIS A 156 -3.69 6.55 -16.77
CA HIS A 156 -4.17 6.96 -18.09
C HIS A 156 -3.08 7.62 -18.97
N ARG A 157 -2.05 8.22 -18.35
CA ARG A 157 -0.90 8.81 -19.07
C ARG A 157 0.13 7.76 -19.51
N LEU A 158 0.09 6.54 -18.97
CA LEU A 158 1.01 5.47 -19.36
C LEU A 158 0.64 4.92 -20.73
N SER A 159 1.60 4.95 -21.66
CA SER A 159 1.52 4.22 -22.93
C SER A 159 1.54 2.70 -22.69
N TYR A 160 1.04 1.92 -23.67
CA TYR A 160 1.07 0.47 -23.57
C TYR A 160 2.48 -0.13 -23.31
N PRO A 161 3.56 0.34 -23.96
CA PRO A 161 4.90 -0.11 -23.62
C PRO A 161 5.32 0.23 -22.19
N GLN A 162 4.95 1.40 -21.67
CA GLN A 162 5.23 1.77 -20.27
C GLN A 162 4.46 0.89 -19.28
N ARG A 163 3.20 0.53 -19.58
CA ARG A 163 2.41 -0.42 -18.77
C ARG A 163 3.05 -1.81 -18.74
N ALA A 164 3.50 -2.32 -19.89
CA ALA A 164 4.20 -3.60 -19.96
C ALA A 164 5.53 -3.56 -19.18
N GLN A 165 6.23 -2.43 -19.23
CA GLN A 165 7.44 -2.23 -18.44
C GLN A 165 7.16 -2.14 -16.94
N LEU A 166 6.07 -1.50 -16.54
CA LEU A 166 5.64 -1.42 -15.14
C LEU A 166 5.40 -2.81 -14.55
N SER A 167 4.74 -3.71 -15.28
CA SER A 167 4.58 -5.12 -14.84
C SER A 167 5.94 -5.79 -14.56
N LYS A 168 6.91 -5.63 -15.47
CA LYS A 168 8.26 -6.17 -15.30
C LYS A 168 8.98 -5.58 -14.09
N ASP A 169 8.85 -4.27 -13.90
CA ASP A 169 9.47 -3.55 -12.78
C ASP A 169 8.87 -4.01 -11.44
N LEU A 170 7.54 -4.18 -11.36
CA LEU A 170 6.84 -4.71 -10.18
C LEU A 170 7.19 -6.17 -9.90
N ARG A 171 7.33 -7.01 -10.94
CA ARG A 171 7.76 -8.41 -10.80
C ARG A 171 9.16 -8.50 -10.21
N ASN A 172 10.05 -7.61 -10.64
CA ASN A 172 11.40 -7.51 -10.07
C ASN A 172 11.36 -7.03 -8.59
N ILE A 173 10.47 -6.11 -8.22
CA ILE A 173 10.25 -5.73 -6.81
C ILE A 173 9.83 -6.94 -5.99
N LEU A 174 8.77 -7.65 -6.39
CA LEU A 174 8.26 -8.79 -5.60
C LEU A 174 9.32 -9.89 -5.46
N THR A 175 10.09 -10.14 -6.51
CA THR A 175 11.20 -11.11 -6.48
C THR A 175 12.26 -10.71 -5.45
N GLN A 176 12.56 -9.42 -5.31
CA GLN A 176 13.49 -8.92 -4.31
C GLN A 176 12.91 -8.96 -2.90
N LEU A 177 11.65 -8.57 -2.71
CA LEU A 177 10.98 -8.63 -1.41
C LEU A 177 10.99 -10.05 -0.83
N ARG A 178 10.66 -11.04 -1.67
CA ARG A 178 10.64 -12.46 -1.27
C ARG A 178 12.02 -13.02 -0.86
N ARG A 179 13.11 -12.27 -1.07
CA ARG A 179 14.48 -12.64 -0.65
C ARG A 179 14.88 -12.02 0.69
N ILE A 180 14.10 -11.08 1.23
CA ILE A 180 14.38 -10.51 2.55
C ILE A 180 14.21 -11.62 3.61
N PRO A 181 15.25 -11.95 4.38
CA PRO A 181 15.20 -13.05 5.33
C PRO A 181 14.34 -12.69 6.54
N ASN A 182 13.56 -13.64 7.04
CA ASN A 182 12.90 -13.52 8.33
C ASN A 182 13.93 -13.75 9.45
N GLN A 183 14.20 -12.71 10.23
CA GLN A 183 15.12 -12.74 11.38
C GLN A 183 14.38 -12.76 12.73
N THR A 184 13.05 -12.86 12.70
CA THR A 184 12.21 -12.87 13.89
C THR A 184 12.04 -14.29 14.42
N SER A 185 11.56 -14.43 15.66
CA SER A 185 11.26 -15.73 16.27
C SER A 185 10.00 -16.40 15.71
N HIS A 186 9.19 -15.67 14.94
CA HIS A 186 7.88 -16.12 14.49
C HIS A 186 7.85 -16.32 12.98
N ALA A 187 7.09 -17.31 12.53
CA ALA A 187 6.91 -17.54 11.10
C ALA A 187 6.19 -16.37 10.45
N PHE A 188 5.08 -15.92 11.03
CA PHE A 188 4.24 -14.84 10.50
C PHE A 188 4.15 -13.71 11.51
N GLY A 189 4.63 -12.54 11.15
CA GLY A 189 4.74 -11.41 12.07
C GLY A 189 5.22 -10.17 11.34
N ASN A 190 5.08 -9.01 11.97
CA ASN A 190 5.57 -7.78 11.39
C ASN A 190 7.12 -7.78 11.31
N THR A 191 7.70 -6.68 10.84
CA THR A 191 9.14 -6.60 10.56
C THR A 191 10.06 -6.86 11.76
N HIS A 192 9.55 -6.73 12.99
CA HIS A 192 10.29 -6.96 14.22
C HIS A 192 9.69 -8.09 15.08
N GLY A 193 8.86 -8.95 14.48
CA GLY A 193 8.29 -10.13 15.14
C GLY A 193 7.07 -9.82 16.01
N GLY A 194 6.46 -8.65 15.85
CA GLY A 194 5.21 -8.29 16.52
C GLY A 194 3.95 -8.65 15.70
N PRO A 195 2.77 -8.21 16.14
CA PRO A 195 1.52 -8.42 15.43
C PRO A 195 1.54 -7.79 14.03
N LEU A 196 0.98 -8.51 13.05
CA LEU A 196 0.69 -8.03 11.70
C LEU A 196 -0.39 -6.96 11.76
N ASN A 197 -0.28 -5.95 10.90
CA ASN A 197 -1.28 -4.90 10.73
C ASN A 197 -1.74 -4.90 9.28
N ASP A 198 -3.03 -5.16 9.06
CA ASP A 198 -3.59 -5.27 7.72
C ASP A 198 -5.11 -5.14 7.81
N HIS A 199 -5.70 -4.28 6.97
CA HIS A 199 -7.14 -3.99 6.97
C HIS A 199 -8.04 -5.17 6.58
N ARG A 200 -7.50 -6.25 6.01
CA ARG A 200 -8.21 -7.51 5.73
C ARG A 200 -8.23 -8.45 6.93
N LEU A 201 -7.43 -8.19 7.96
CA LEU A 201 -7.53 -8.95 9.21
C LEU A 201 -8.80 -8.53 9.96
N PRO A 202 -9.57 -9.45 10.54
CA PRO A 202 -10.88 -9.13 11.16
C PRO A 202 -10.85 -8.03 12.22
N SER A 203 -9.79 -7.93 13.04
CA SER A 203 -9.60 -6.84 14.00
C SER A 203 -8.58 -5.78 13.55
N GLY A 204 -8.09 -5.86 12.32
CA GLY A 204 -7.06 -4.99 11.75
C GLY A 204 -5.63 -5.26 12.23
N THR A 205 -5.43 -5.89 13.40
CA THR A 205 -4.09 -6.20 13.92
C THR A 205 -4.08 -7.51 14.72
N ARG A 206 -3.20 -8.45 14.38
CA ARG A 206 -3.10 -9.74 15.07
C ARG A 206 -1.78 -10.46 14.84
N GLY A 207 -1.50 -11.44 15.69
CA GLY A 207 -0.30 -12.24 15.67
C GLY A 207 0.66 -11.74 16.76
N PRO A 208 1.96 -12.03 16.65
CA PRO A 208 2.56 -12.89 15.62
C PRO A 208 2.06 -14.34 15.71
N PHE A 209 2.38 -15.17 14.71
CA PHE A 209 1.99 -16.58 14.62
C PHE A 209 3.20 -17.45 14.26
N ASP A 210 3.25 -18.65 14.81
CA ASP A 210 4.30 -19.63 14.52
C ASP A 210 3.86 -20.61 13.44
N LEU A 211 2.55 -20.85 13.34
CA LEU A 211 1.97 -21.81 12.39
C LEU A 211 0.97 -21.13 11.46
N ILE A 212 0.94 -21.59 10.22
CA ILE A 212 -0.02 -21.13 9.22
C ILE A 212 -1.47 -21.41 9.63
N SER A 213 -1.70 -22.50 10.39
CA SER A 213 -3.01 -22.85 10.93
C SER A 213 -3.52 -21.81 11.92
N GLU A 214 -2.65 -21.16 12.69
CA GLU A 214 -3.05 -20.10 13.63
C GLU A 214 -3.46 -18.82 12.88
N PHE A 215 -2.70 -18.45 11.84
CA PHE A 215 -3.04 -17.36 10.95
C PHE A 215 -4.40 -17.61 10.27
N ASN A 216 -4.57 -18.78 9.65
CA ASN A 216 -5.81 -19.15 8.94
C ASN A 216 -7.01 -19.26 9.88
N ALA A 217 -6.83 -19.80 11.09
CA ALA A 217 -7.90 -19.86 12.09
C ALA A 217 -8.38 -18.46 12.49
N TYR A 218 -7.47 -17.49 12.54
CA TYR A 218 -7.81 -16.13 12.88
C TYR A 218 -8.59 -15.39 11.76
N LEU A 219 -8.43 -15.77 10.49
CA LEU A 219 -9.26 -15.24 9.41
C LEU A 219 -10.74 -15.67 9.54
N ILE A 220 -11.01 -16.78 10.24
CA ILE A 220 -12.38 -17.26 10.51
C ILE A 220 -12.99 -16.48 11.68
N HIS A 221 -13.64 -15.36 11.41
CA HIS A 221 -14.35 -14.57 12.41
C HIS A 221 -15.83 -14.96 12.51
N MET A 222 -16.53 -14.35 13.48
CA MET A 222 -17.91 -14.72 13.86
C MET A 222 -18.98 -14.60 12.76
N CYS A 223 -18.69 -13.90 11.66
CA CYS A 223 -19.63 -13.73 10.55
C CYS A 223 -19.36 -14.70 9.38
N VAL A 224 -18.28 -15.49 9.44
CA VAL A 224 -17.97 -16.50 8.44
C VAL A 224 -18.93 -17.67 8.56
N SER A 225 -19.67 -17.94 7.49
CA SER A 225 -20.68 -19.00 7.44
C SER A 225 -20.05 -20.39 7.45
N ASP A 226 -20.80 -21.40 7.89
CA ASP A 226 -20.31 -22.79 7.88
C ASP A 226 -20.07 -23.30 6.45
N GLU A 227 -20.88 -22.82 5.48
CA GLU A 227 -20.67 -23.09 4.05
C GLU A 227 -19.33 -22.53 3.55
N THR A 228 -18.99 -21.28 3.93
CA THR A 228 -17.70 -20.69 3.60
C THR A 228 -16.55 -21.47 4.24
N LYS A 229 -16.67 -21.84 5.53
CA LYS A 229 -15.65 -22.64 6.22
C LYS A 229 -15.38 -23.97 5.51
N GLU A 230 -16.43 -24.66 5.04
CA GLU A 230 -16.29 -25.91 4.29
C GLU A 230 -15.54 -25.68 2.98
N LYS A 231 -15.92 -24.66 2.20
CA LYS A 231 -15.32 -24.33 0.89
C LYS A 231 -13.84 -23.96 0.98
N ILE A 232 -13.43 -23.23 2.02
CA ILE A 232 -12.04 -22.77 2.17
C ILE A 232 -11.14 -23.75 2.93
N SER A 233 -11.71 -24.78 3.57
CA SER A 233 -10.99 -25.74 4.41
C SER A 233 -9.76 -26.36 3.72
N LYS A 234 -9.89 -26.75 2.45
CA LYS A 234 -8.82 -27.32 1.63
C LYS A 234 -7.65 -26.33 1.45
N ILE A 235 -7.96 -25.05 1.25
CA ILE A 235 -6.96 -23.99 1.10
C ILE A 235 -6.29 -23.71 2.44
N HIS A 236 -7.07 -23.61 3.52
CA HIS A 236 -6.55 -23.34 4.87
C HIS A 236 -5.72 -24.50 5.44
N ALA A 237 -5.84 -25.71 4.88
CA ALA A 237 -5.00 -26.86 5.24
C ALA A 237 -3.62 -26.88 4.55
N ARG A 238 -3.40 -26.04 3.52
CA ARG A 238 -2.12 -25.96 2.81
C ARG A 238 -1.03 -25.38 3.69
N GLN A 239 0.20 -25.79 3.40
CA GLN A 239 1.39 -25.16 3.94
C GLN A 239 1.83 -24.04 3.00
N TYR A 240 2.20 -22.91 3.58
CA TYR A 240 2.69 -21.75 2.84
C TYR A 240 4.03 -21.32 3.40
N ARG A 241 4.93 -20.91 2.52
CA ARG A 241 6.16 -20.23 2.95
C ARG A 241 5.79 -18.88 3.55
N SER A 242 6.55 -18.50 4.58
CA SER A 242 6.50 -17.13 5.09
C SER A 242 7.49 -16.26 4.34
N LEU A 243 6.97 -15.24 3.65
CA LEU A 243 7.77 -14.34 2.82
C LEU A 243 7.51 -12.89 3.22
N PHE A 244 8.56 -12.07 3.14
CA PHE A 244 8.41 -10.63 3.33
C PHE A 244 7.49 -10.06 2.24
N THR A 245 6.47 -9.35 2.68
CA THR A 245 5.29 -8.93 1.92
C THR A 245 5.04 -7.47 2.26
N HIS A 246 4.78 -6.64 1.23
CA HIS A 246 4.41 -5.24 1.40
C HIS A 246 3.05 -5.13 2.10
N ALA A 247 2.12 -6.02 1.73
CA ALA A 247 0.76 -6.17 2.25
C ALA A 247 -0.19 -5.01 1.95
N ASP A 248 0.27 -3.93 1.35
CA ASP A 248 -0.60 -2.86 0.84
C ASP A 248 -0.12 -2.28 -0.51
N LEU A 249 0.23 -3.13 -1.47
CA LEU A 249 0.73 -2.71 -2.79
C LEU A 249 -0.41 -2.20 -3.71
N HIS A 250 -1.18 -1.25 -3.19
CA HIS A 250 -2.29 -0.57 -3.86
C HIS A 250 -1.76 0.43 -4.91
N PRO A 251 -2.50 0.73 -6.00
CA PRO A 251 -2.08 1.72 -6.99
C PRO A 251 -1.74 3.12 -6.43
N SER A 252 -2.35 3.53 -5.31
CA SER A 252 -1.99 4.78 -4.62
C SER A 252 -0.61 4.76 -3.96
N ASN A 253 -0.02 3.58 -3.77
CA ASN A 253 1.26 3.37 -3.10
C ASN A 253 2.40 3.08 -4.09
N ILE A 254 2.10 3.08 -5.39
CA ILE A 254 3.06 2.91 -6.48
C ILE A 254 3.29 4.27 -7.13
N ILE A 255 4.53 4.77 -7.05
CA ILE A 255 4.88 6.10 -7.56
C ILE A 255 5.48 5.97 -8.96
N ILE A 256 4.96 6.78 -9.88
CA ILE A 256 5.36 6.88 -11.27
C ILE A 256 5.97 8.27 -11.54
N ASP A 257 7.16 8.28 -12.13
CA ASP A 257 7.83 9.49 -12.59
C ASP A 257 8.18 9.34 -14.08
N HIS A 258 7.71 10.26 -14.92
CA HIS A 258 7.92 10.22 -16.38
C HIS A 258 7.59 8.87 -17.04
N GLY A 259 6.52 8.22 -16.57
CA GLY A 259 6.07 6.92 -17.07
C GLY A 259 6.96 5.73 -16.71
N ARG A 260 7.84 5.89 -15.73
CA ARG A 260 8.63 4.83 -15.11
C ARG A 260 8.24 4.67 -13.65
N LEU A 261 8.34 3.45 -13.14
CA LEU A 261 8.28 3.22 -11.71
C LEU A 261 9.41 4.01 -11.02
N SER A 262 9.02 4.85 -10.07
CA SER A 262 9.92 5.71 -9.31
C SER A 262 10.12 5.21 -7.88
N GLY A 263 9.12 4.56 -7.28
CA GLY A 263 9.25 3.92 -5.97
C GLY A 263 7.95 3.40 -5.39
N ILE A 264 8.07 2.66 -4.29
CA ILE A 264 6.96 2.11 -3.51
C ILE A 264 6.95 2.78 -2.13
N VAL A 265 5.78 3.22 -1.68
CA VAL A 265 5.56 3.92 -0.41
C VAL A 265 4.56 3.16 0.47
N ASP A 266 4.40 3.62 1.70
CA ASP A 266 3.44 3.12 2.69
C ASP A 266 3.68 1.66 3.14
N TRP A 267 4.82 1.45 3.81
CA TRP A 267 5.27 0.14 4.27
C TRP A 267 4.74 -0.23 5.66
N GLU A 268 3.67 0.43 6.13
CA GLU A 268 3.17 0.27 7.50
C GLU A 268 2.61 -1.13 7.79
N SER A 269 2.08 -1.78 6.76
CA SER A 269 1.49 -3.13 6.83
C SER A 269 2.51 -4.24 6.57
N SER A 270 3.75 -3.88 6.24
CA SER A 270 4.76 -4.85 5.79
C SER A 270 5.18 -5.81 6.90
N GLY A 271 5.50 -7.04 6.50
CA GLY A 271 5.84 -8.11 7.42
C GLY A 271 6.02 -9.43 6.70
N PHE A 272 6.09 -10.50 7.47
CA PHE A 272 6.20 -11.86 7.00
C PHE A 272 4.81 -12.50 6.99
N TYR A 273 4.30 -12.74 5.79
CA TYR A 273 2.96 -13.27 5.53
C TYR A 273 3.04 -14.56 4.72
N PRO A 274 1.96 -15.36 4.64
CA PRO A 274 1.87 -16.46 3.68
C PRO A 274 2.14 -15.96 2.26
N GLU A 275 2.88 -16.73 1.46
CA GLU A 275 3.36 -16.30 0.13
C GLU A 275 2.27 -15.86 -0.87
N TYR A 276 1.02 -16.30 -0.67
CA TYR A 276 -0.14 -15.91 -1.47
C TYR A 276 -0.72 -14.54 -1.07
N TRP A 277 -0.38 -14.03 0.13
CA TRP A 277 -1.05 -12.89 0.75
C TRP A 277 -0.93 -11.64 -0.14
N GLU A 278 0.27 -11.33 -0.62
CA GLU A 278 0.52 -10.20 -1.53
C GLU A 278 -0.40 -10.22 -2.75
N PHE A 279 -0.55 -11.39 -3.40
CA PHE A 279 -1.41 -11.53 -4.59
C PHE A 279 -2.86 -11.20 -4.26
N THR A 280 -3.42 -11.85 -3.25
CA THR A 280 -4.83 -11.65 -2.89
C THR A 280 -5.07 -10.22 -2.39
N LYS A 281 -4.06 -9.60 -1.77
CA LYS A 281 -4.11 -8.21 -1.29
C LYS A 281 -4.14 -7.22 -2.44
N ILE A 282 -3.29 -7.41 -3.44
CA ILE A 282 -3.29 -6.59 -4.65
C ILE A 282 -4.63 -6.74 -5.36
N MET A 283 -5.14 -7.96 -5.52
CA MET A 283 -6.44 -8.23 -6.16
C MET A 283 -7.61 -7.56 -5.44
N TYR A 284 -7.58 -7.53 -4.11
CA TYR A 284 -8.53 -6.76 -3.30
C TYR A 284 -8.45 -5.25 -3.63
N GLY A 285 -7.24 -4.69 -3.59
CA GLY A 285 -7.01 -3.28 -3.84
C GLY A 285 -7.36 -2.81 -5.26
N VAL A 286 -7.28 -3.69 -6.26
CA VAL A 286 -7.57 -3.34 -7.66
C VAL A 286 -8.99 -3.68 -8.12
N GLN A 287 -9.89 -4.12 -7.25
CA GLN A 287 -11.28 -4.44 -7.63
C GLN A 287 -12.02 -3.25 -8.26
N GLY A 288 -11.66 -2.01 -7.90
CA GLY A 288 -12.16 -0.77 -8.52
C GLY A 288 -11.37 -0.28 -9.75
N TYR A 289 -10.31 -0.99 -10.14
CA TYR A 289 -9.34 -0.56 -11.16
C TYR A 289 -9.19 -1.60 -12.27
N ALA A 290 -10.27 -1.84 -13.02
CA ALA A 290 -10.32 -2.87 -14.08
C ALA A 290 -9.20 -2.77 -15.13
N ALA A 291 -8.67 -1.57 -15.38
CA ALA A 291 -7.56 -1.38 -16.33
C ALA A 291 -6.18 -1.71 -15.71
N ILE A 292 -6.05 -1.67 -14.39
CA ILE A 292 -4.80 -1.95 -13.65
C ILE A 292 -4.71 -3.44 -13.30
N GLU A 293 -5.84 -4.10 -13.04
CA GLU A 293 -5.88 -5.52 -12.66
C GLU A 293 -5.05 -6.43 -13.59
N PRO A 294 -5.11 -6.33 -14.94
CA PRO A 294 -4.31 -7.19 -15.81
C PRO A 294 -2.80 -7.00 -15.64
N ILE A 295 -2.35 -5.77 -15.36
CA ILE A 295 -0.92 -5.49 -15.09
C ILE A 295 -0.53 -6.18 -13.78
N MET A 296 -1.37 -6.07 -12.75
CA MET A 296 -1.10 -6.68 -11.44
C MET A 296 -1.10 -8.21 -11.49
N ARG A 297 -2.01 -8.81 -12.27
CA ARG A 297 -2.00 -10.26 -12.50
C ARG A 297 -0.73 -10.70 -13.22
N ASP A 298 -0.29 -9.95 -14.23
CA ASP A 298 0.97 -10.20 -14.94
C ASP A 298 2.22 -10.01 -14.06
N VAL A 299 2.12 -9.50 -12.83
CA VAL A 299 3.25 -9.52 -11.89
C VAL A 299 3.52 -10.94 -11.37
N PHE A 300 2.48 -11.78 -11.29
CA PHE A 300 2.55 -13.16 -10.81
C PHE A 300 2.63 -14.11 -12.02
N THR A 301 3.51 -15.11 -11.99
CA THR A 301 3.63 -16.11 -13.07
C THR A 301 2.48 -17.11 -13.04
N GLU A 302 2.23 -17.83 -14.14
CA GLU A 302 1.25 -18.91 -14.19
C GLU A 302 1.47 -19.96 -13.08
N ASP A 303 2.74 -20.28 -12.76
CA ASP A 303 3.12 -21.24 -11.70
C ASP A 303 2.88 -20.73 -10.25
N SER A 304 2.41 -19.49 -10.08
CA SER A 304 2.17 -18.88 -8.76
C SER A 304 0.98 -17.92 -8.81
N SER A 305 -0.06 -18.29 -9.56
CA SER A 305 -1.23 -17.44 -9.79
C SER A 305 -2.15 -17.32 -8.56
N TYR A 306 -2.00 -18.18 -7.55
CA TYR A 306 -2.78 -18.18 -6.29
C TYR A 306 -4.30 -17.94 -6.48
N GLU A 307 -4.88 -18.38 -7.59
CA GLU A 307 -6.29 -18.09 -7.93
C GLU A 307 -7.26 -18.85 -7.03
N GLU A 308 -6.88 -20.03 -6.56
CA GLU A 308 -7.67 -20.79 -5.58
C GLU A 308 -7.67 -20.11 -4.22
N GLU A 309 -6.51 -19.57 -3.79
CA GLU A 309 -6.40 -18.72 -2.60
C GLU A 309 -7.22 -17.44 -2.76
N LEU A 310 -7.19 -16.79 -3.92
CA LEU A 310 -8.04 -15.63 -4.20
C LEU A 310 -9.53 -15.97 -4.15
N ALA A 311 -9.93 -17.13 -4.67
CA ALA A 311 -11.32 -17.57 -4.61
C ALA A 311 -11.77 -17.80 -3.16
N ALA A 312 -10.92 -18.42 -2.33
CA ALA A 312 -11.17 -18.61 -0.90
C ALA A 312 -11.25 -17.27 -0.16
N GLU A 313 -10.30 -16.37 -0.42
CA GLU A 313 -10.27 -15.04 0.18
C GLU A 313 -11.49 -14.21 -0.20
N LYS A 314 -11.94 -14.25 -1.46
CA LYS A 314 -13.16 -13.57 -1.88
C LYS A 314 -14.38 -14.01 -1.08
N LEU A 315 -14.52 -15.30 -0.77
CA LEU A 315 -15.60 -15.79 0.10
C LEU A 315 -15.53 -15.15 1.49
N LEU A 316 -14.32 -15.07 2.06
CA LEU A 316 -14.10 -14.40 3.34
C LEU A 316 -14.43 -12.90 3.29
N TRP A 317 -14.14 -12.21 2.19
CA TRP A 317 -14.45 -10.78 2.04
C TRP A 317 -15.95 -10.50 2.08
N TYR A 318 -16.76 -11.36 1.47
CA TYR A 318 -18.23 -11.23 1.47
C TYR A 318 -18.87 -11.57 2.83
N ASP A 319 -18.23 -12.44 3.61
CA ASP A 319 -18.69 -12.82 4.95
C ASP A 319 -18.29 -11.79 6.04
N THR A 320 -17.66 -10.68 5.68
CA THR A 320 -17.35 -9.59 6.64
C THR A 320 -18.61 -8.81 7.03
N PRO A 321 -18.76 -8.36 8.29
CA PRO A 321 -19.93 -7.57 8.71
C PRO A 321 -20.07 -6.23 7.99
N PHE A 322 -19.03 -5.80 7.28
CA PHE A 322 -19.01 -4.57 6.50
C PHE A 322 -19.21 -4.82 5.00
N GLY A 323 -19.16 -6.09 4.54
CA GLY A 323 -19.05 -6.44 3.13
C GLY A 323 -17.80 -5.83 2.47
N ILE A 324 -17.63 -6.07 1.17
CA ILE A 324 -16.76 -5.21 0.34
C ILE A 324 -17.49 -3.90 0.06
#